data_AF-A0A7G7BFB2-F1
#
_entry.id   AF-A0A7G7BFB2-F1
#
_cell.length_a   1.000
_cell.length_b   1.000
_cell.length_c   1.000
_cell.angle_alpha   90.00
_cell.angle_beta   90.00
_cell.angle_gamma   90.00
#
_symmetry.space_group_name_H-M   'P 1'
#
loop_
_entity.id
_entity.type
_entity.pdbx_description
1 polymer ?
#
loop_
_entity_poly.entity_id
_entity_poly.type
_entity_poly.pdbx_seq_one_letter_code
_entity_poly.pdbx_strand_id
1 'polypeptide(L)'
;MSTIPSPDAGQTKTLTDALSTIKPELAEDEQRAVNRARNVCKDVQDGKDEATVTTNAVERFSGGSAGELTEAQGAEIVKAVKSAFCA
;
A
#
# COMPACT_ATOMS: atom_id res chain seq x y z
N MET A 1 14.75 9.24 14.53
CA MET A 1 14.07 9.72 13.30
C MET A 1 13.69 8.49 12.50
N SER A 2 12.44 8.03 12.56
CA SER A 2 12.01 6.87 11.76
C SER A 2 11.78 7.34 10.33
N THR A 3 12.80 7.18 9.49
CA THR A 3 12.71 7.41 8.05
C THR A 3 11.83 6.31 7.47
N ILE A 4 10.61 6.64 7.07
CA ILE A 4 9.75 5.69 6.35
C ILE A 4 10.45 5.34 5.04
N PRO A 5 10.81 4.06 4.80
CA PRO A 5 11.47 3.67 3.57
C PRO A 5 10.62 4.07 2.36
N SER A 6 11.30 4.47 1.29
CA SER A 6 10.66 4.82 0.02
C SER A 6 11.14 3.83 -1.03
N PRO A 7 10.25 3.29 -1.87
CA PRO A 7 10.66 2.42 -2.96
C PRO A 7 11.53 3.19 -3.96
N ASP A 8 12.48 2.49 -4.59
CA ASP A 8 13.15 2.96 -5.81
C ASP A 8 12.24 2.81 -7.05
N ALA A 9 12.74 3.15 -8.25
CA ALA A 9 11.96 3.09 -9.48
C ALA A 9 11.51 1.66 -9.84
N GLY A 10 12.34 0.64 -9.60
CA GLY A 10 12.00 -0.75 -9.85
C GLY A 10 10.93 -1.24 -8.88
N GLN A 11 11.10 -0.95 -7.59
CA GLN A 11 10.14 -1.28 -6.54
C GLN A 11 8.81 -0.54 -6.72
N THR A 12 8.84 0.71 -7.19
CA THR A 12 7.65 1.50 -7.50
C THR A 12 6.85 0.83 -8.61
N LYS A 13 7.52 0.37 -9.67
CA LYS A 13 6.87 -0.36 -10.76
C LYS A 13 6.26 -1.68 -10.27
N THR A 14 6.98 -2.45 -9.46
CA THR A 14 6.43 -3.69 -8.87
C THR A 14 5.21 -3.42 -8.01
N LEU A 15 5.25 -2.34 -7.20
CA LEU A 15 4.12 -1.92 -6.38
C LEU A 15 2.92 -1.53 -7.24
N THR A 16 3.09 -0.67 -8.25
CA THR A 16 1.97 -0.19 -9.09
C THR A 16 1.38 -1.30 -9.95
N ASP A 17 2.21 -2.21 -10.49
CA ASP A 17 1.74 -3.39 -11.23
C ASP A 17 0.89 -4.32 -10.31
N ALA A 18 1.33 -4.53 -9.06
CA ALA A 18 0.58 -5.32 -8.08
C ALA A 18 -0.72 -4.64 -7.65
N LEU A 19 -0.69 -3.33 -7.37
CA LEU A 19 -1.88 -2.55 -7.02
C LEU A 19 -2.91 -2.55 -8.16
N SER A 20 -2.46 -2.41 -9.41
CA SER A 20 -3.32 -2.45 -10.59
C SER A 20 -4.03 -3.80 -10.76
N THR A 21 -3.38 -4.90 -10.37
CA THR A 21 -3.97 -6.25 -10.37
C THR A 21 -5.09 -6.39 -9.32
N ILE A 22 -4.96 -5.72 -8.17
CA ILE A 22 -5.99 -5.71 -7.12
C ILE A 22 -7.18 -4.86 -7.57
N LYS A 23 -6.89 -3.64 -8.03
CA LYS A 23 -7.85 -2.71 -8.58
C LYS A 23 -7.10 -1.64 -9.41
N PRO A 24 -7.36 -1.50 -10.73
CA PRO A 24 -6.63 -0.60 -11.62
C PRO A 24 -6.52 0.84 -11.11
N GLU A 25 -7.59 1.34 -10.49
CA GLU A 25 -7.70 2.70 -9.95
C GLU A 25 -6.70 2.99 -8.83
N LEU A 26 -6.11 1.95 -8.21
CA LEU A 26 -5.07 2.11 -7.18
C LEU A 26 -3.71 2.52 -7.76
N ALA A 27 -3.50 2.31 -9.05
CA ALA A 27 -2.26 2.61 -9.76
C ALA A 27 -2.36 3.82 -10.70
N GLU A 28 -3.53 4.44 -10.83
CA GLU A 28 -3.75 5.61 -11.70
C GLU A 28 -2.85 6.81 -11.34
N ASP A 29 -2.59 6.99 -10.04
CA ASP A 29 -1.70 8.02 -9.51
C ASP A 29 -0.56 7.36 -8.75
N GLU A 30 0.57 7.19 -9.45
CA GLU A 30 1.78 6.55 -8.91
C GLU A 30 2.28 7.26 -7.64
N GLN A 31 2.30 8.60 -7.62
CA GLN A 31 2.80 9.34 -6.46
C GLN A 31 1.92 9.11 -5.24
N ARG A 32 0.60 9.11 -5.43
CA ARG A 32 -0.36 8.81 -4.37
C ARG A 32 -0.25 7.36 -3.91
N ALA A 33 -0.11 6.41 -4.84
CA ALA A 33 0.08 4.99 -4.54
C ALA A 33 1.32 4.76 -3.69
N VAL A 34 2.47 5.34 -4.08
CA VAL A 34 3.73 5.27 -3.33
C VAL A 34 3.58 5.90 -1.95
N ASN A 35 3.00 7.10 -1.84
CA ASN A 35 2.83 7.76 -0.55
C ASN A 35 1.98 6.92 0.43
N ARG A 36 0.85 6.38 -0.04
CA ARG A 36 -0.01 5.50 0.75
C ARG A 36 0.71 4.21 1.16
N ALA A 37 1.43 3.58 0.23
CA ALA A 37 2.21 2.38 0.48
C ALA A 37 3.31 2.60 1.52
N ARG A 38 3.99 3.75 1.49
CA ARG A 38 4.99 4.13 2.50
C ARG A 38 4.38 4.17 3.90
N ASN A 39 3.19 4.73 4.04
CA ASN A 39 2.49 4.75 5.34
C ASN A 39 2.07 3.34 5.81
N VAL A 40 1.65 2.46 4.89
CA VAL A 40 1.41 1.05 5.23
C VAL A 40 2.70 0.38 5.70
N CYS A 41 3.83 0.65 5.03
CA CYS A 41 5.12 0.14 5.49
C CYS A 41 5.50 0.64 6.88
N LYS A 42 5.23 1.92 7.16
CA LYS A 42 5.41 2.46 8.51
C LYS A 42 4.57 1.70 9.54
N ASP A 43 3.31 1.40 9.24
CA ASP A 43 2.43 0.65 10.14
C ASP A 43 3.00 -0.75 10.45
N VAL A 44 3.58 -1.42 9.44
CA VAL A 44 4.29 -2.70 9.60
C VAL A 44 5.53 -2.53 10.48
N GLN A 45 6.38 -1.54 10.22
CA GLN A 45 7.61 -1.29 10.97
C GLN A 45 7.36 -0.85 12.42
N ASP A 46 6.24 -0.17 12.67
CA ASP A 46 5.79 0.18 14.01
C ASP A 46 5.26 -1.05 14.78
N GLY A 47 5.24 -2.24 14.18
CA GLY A 47 4.86 -3.50 14.83
C GLY A 47 3.36 -3.66 15.07
N LYS A 48 2.52 -2.94 14.31
CA LYS A 48 1.07 -3.10 14.39
C LYS A 48 0.66 -4.49 13.91
N ASP A 49 -0.40 -5.02 14.50
CA ASP A 49 -0.94 -6.33 14.10
C ASP A 49 -1.53 -6.30 12.68
N GLU A 50 -1.61 -7.47 12.05
CA GLU A 50 -2.00 -7.59 10.64
C GLU A 50 -3.41 -7.07 10.33
N ALA A 51 -4.37 -7.26 11.24
CA ALA A 51 -5.73 -6.77 11.07
C ALA A 51 -5.77 -5.23 11.12
N THR A 52 -5.02 -4.64 12.05
CA THR A 52 -4.85 -3.18 12.14
C THR A 52 -4.16 -2.62 10.90
N VAL A 53 -3.08 -3.23 10.40
CA VAL A 53 -2.38 -2.78 9.18
C VAL A 53 -3.31 -2.90 7.96
N THR A 54 -4.09 -3.98 7.86
CA THR A 54 -5.06 -4.21 6.79
C THR A 54 -6.17 -3.15 6.79
N THR A 55 -6.80 -2.91 7.94
CA THR A 55 -7.80 -1.85 8.09
C THR A 55 -7.23 -0.48 7.70
N ASN A 56 -6.02 -0.18 8.18
CA ASN A 56 -5.31 1.04 7.83
C ASN A 56 -5.04 1.17 6.32
N ALA A 57 -4.71 0.07 5.64
CA ALA A 57 -4.51 0.05 4.20
C ALA A 57 -5.83 0.30 3.45
N VAL A 58 -6.94 -0.32 3.87
CA VAL A 58 -8.28 -0.04 3.32
C VAL A 58 -8.61 1.44 3.41
N GLU A 59 -8.51 2.03 4.60
CA GLU A 59 -8.83 3.45 4.83
C GLU A 59 -7.95 4.38 3.99
N ARG A 60 -6.65 4.07 3.90
CA ARG A 60 -5.69 4.89 3.13
C ARG A 60 -5.97 4.86 1.64
N PHE A 61 -6.26 3.68 1.09
CA PHE A 61 -6.39 3.48 -0.34
C PHE A 61 -7.82 3.71 -0.86
N SER A 62 -8.83 3.64 0.00
CA SER A 62 -10.22 3.96 -0.33
C SER A 62 -10.40 5.45 -0.68
N GLY A 63 -11.55 5.75 -1.28
CA GLY A 63 -11.95 7.07 -1.76
C GLY A 63 -11.31 7.43 -3.11
N GLY A 64 -11.68 8.61 -3.64
CA GLY A 64 -11.28 9.02 -4.99
C GLY A 64 -11.83 8.08 -6.07
N SER A 65 -11.06 7.83 -7.13
CA SER A 65 -11.43 6.89 -8.20
C SER A 65 -11.48 5.43 -7.73
N ALA A 66 -10.71 5.07 -6.70
CA ALA A 66 -10.70 3.73 -6.16
C ALA A 66 -11.97 3.34 -5.38
N GLY A 67 -12.86 4.27 -5.05
CA GLY A 67 -14.08 3.99 -4.29
C GLY A 67 -13.79 3.32 -2.93
N GLU A 68 -14.75 2.58 -2.40
CA GLU A 68 -14.53 1.80 -1.17
C GLU A 68 -13.83 0.48 -1.49
N LEU A 69 -12.84 0.14 -0.68
CA LEU A 69 -12.14 -1.14 -0.74
C LEU A 69 -12.65 -2.10 0.32
N THR A 70 -12.60 -3.38 -0.02
CA THR A 70 -12.88 -4.46 0.92
C THR A 70 -11.66 -4.78 1.80
N GLU A 71 -11.88 -5.42 2.93
CA GLU A 71 -10.81 -5.91 3.80
C GLU A 71 -9.86 -6.88 3.06
N ALA A 72 -10.40 -7.75 2.21
CA ALA A 72 -9.60 -8.65 1.37
C ALA A 72 -8.66 -7.89 0.42
N GLN A 73 -9.13 -6.81 -0.20
CA GLN A 73 -8.27 -5.94 -1.01
C GLN A 73 -7.22 -5.22 -0.15
N GLY A 74 -7.59 -4.80 1.07
CA GLY A 74 -6.64 -4.26 2.04
C GLY A 74 -5.50 -5.23 2.34
N ALA A 75 -5.81 -6.52 2.58
CA ALA A 75 -4.81 -7.53 2.88
C ALA A 75 -3.85 -7.76 1.70
N GLU A 76 -4.37 -7.82 0.47
CA GLU A 76 -3.54 -7.92 -0.73
C GLU A 76 -2.66 -6.67 -0.94
N ILE A 77 -3.16 -5.47 -0.62
CA ILE A 77 -2.34 -4.24 -0.63
C ILE A 77 -1.19 -4.35 0.37
N VAL A 78 -1.44 -4.78 1.60
CA VAL A 78 -0.39 -4.94 2.62
C VAL A 78 0.67 -5.93 2.13
N LYS A 79 0.25 -7.04 1.53
CA LYS A 79 1.15 -8.04 0.94
C LYS A 79 1.98 -7.47 -0.22
N ALA A 80 1.36 -6.67 -1.10
CA ALA A 80 2.07 -6.00 -2.20
C ALA A 80 3.14 -5.03 -1.67
N VAL A 81 2.82 -4.23 -0.64
CA VAL A 81 3.76 -3.30 0.00
C VAL A 81 4.94 -4.05 0.63
N LYS A 82 4.67 -5.11 1.39
CA LYS A 82 5.70 -5.98 1.99
C LYS A 82 6.62 -6.57 0.93
N SER A 83 6.03 -7.10 -0.15
CA SER A 83 6.79 -7.75 -1.22
C SER A 83 7.62 -6.78 -2.06
N ALA A 84 7.16 -5.53 -2.22
CA ALA A 84 7.83 -4.56 -3.08
C ALA A 84 9.04 -3.89 -2.39
N PHE A 85 8.88 -3.40 -1.15
CA PHE A 85 9.94 -2.62 -0.50
C PHE A 85 9.92 -2.61 1.03
N CYS A 86 8.93 -3.21 1.69
CA CYS A 86 8.81 -3.15 3.15
C CYS A 86 9.21 -4.47 3.82
N ALA A 87 10.41 -4.49 4.41
CA ALA A 87 10.97 -5.61 5.17
C ALA A 87 10.85 -5.41 6.68
#